data_AF-A0A7H0IDG9-F1
#
_entry.id   AF-A0A7H0IDG9-F1
#
_cell.length_a   1.000
_cell.length_b   1.000
_cell.length_c   1.000
_cell.angle_alpha   90.00
_cell.angle_beta   90.00
_cell.angle_gamma   90.00
#
_symmetry.space_group_name_H-M   'P 1'
#
loop_
_entity.id
_entity.type
_entity.pdbx_description
1 polymer ?
#
loop_
_entity_poly.entity_id
_entity_poly.type
_entity_poly.pdbx_seq_one_letter_code
_entity_poly.pdbx_strand_id
1 'polypeptide(L)'
;MSSRTRARTVKTAAGVHTLHIPRQRGRRGEQVVIVVPERPTLTRLLAGAAGRALWRARRTLAPTALALTALPLAGALHLLAWWSSLLLTPLALAPLVWLWVVQRRRPAKGSVVLWRAGLAALATLAAVWLCLAAGFGPLAGPLPLLWLLTLIAVQTVWFFAGPRPARSEESI
;
A
#
# COMPACT_ATOMS: atom_id res chain seq x y z
N MET A 1 -28.03 -27.62 63.61
CA MET A 1 -28.97 -27.40 62.50
C MET A 1 -28.18 -27.11 61.23
N SER A 2 -28.56 -27.81 60.16
CA SER A 2 -27.94 -27.78 58.83
C SER A 2 -28.26 -26.48 58.09
N SER A 3 -27.27 -25.91 57.40
CA SER A 3 -27.52 -25.17 56.16
C SER A 3 -26.31 -25.30 55.24
N ARG A 4 -26.26 -26.43 54.52
CA ARG A 4 -25.39 -26.58 53.35
C ARG A 4 -26.06 -25.86 52.18
N THR A 5 -25.61 -24.65 51.89
CA THR A 5 -26.04 -23.90 50.71
C THR A 5 -25.50 -24.61 49.46
N ARG A 6 -26.39 -25.31 48.76
CA ARG A 6 -26.11 -26.04 47.53
C ARG A 6 -25.81 -25.02 46.42
N ALA A 7 -24.56 -24.95 45.96
CA ALA A 7 -24.20 -24.19 44.76
C ALA A 7 -24.93 -24.80 43.56
N ARG A 8 -25.95 -24.10 43.07
CA ARG A 8 -26.68 -24.45 41.85
C ARG A 8 -25.79 -24.10 40.67
N THR A 9 -25.09 -25.10 40.12
CA THR A 9 -24.38 -24.96 38.83
C THR A 9 -25.41 -24.62 37.76
N VAL A 10 -25.52 -23.34 37.42
CA VAL A 10 -26.31 -22.87 36.29
C VAL A 10 -25.57 -23.31 35.03
N LYS A 11 -26.28 -24.03 34.16
CA LYS A 11 -25.77 -24.53 32.89
C LYS A 11 -25.52 -23.31 31.98
N THR A 12 -24.27 -22.84 31.95
CA THR A 12 -23.83 -21.77 31.05
C THR A 12 -23.84 -22.27 29.61
N ALA A 13 -24.51 -21.54 28.74
CA ALA A 13 -24.46 -21.78 27.30
C ALA A 13 -23.02 -21.54 26.81
N ALA A 14 -22.52 -22.45 25.96
CA ALA A 14 -21.19 -22.39 25.40
C ALA A 14 -20.96 -21.05 24.68
N GLY A 15 -20.13 -20.18 25.27
CA GLY A 15 -19.77 -18.87 24.70
C GLY A 15 -19.88 -17.68 25.65
N VAL A 16 -20.44 -17.85 26.86
CA VAL A 16 -20.49 -16.78 27.88
C VAL A 16 -19.29 -16.92 28.82
N HIS A 17 -18.28 -16.07 28.66
CA HIS A 17 -17.21 -15.90 29.64
C HIS A 17 -17.64 -14.85 30.67
N THR A 18 -18.07 -15.31 31.84
CA THR A 18 -18.27 -14.45 33.00
C THR A 18 -16.93 -14.15 33.66
N LEU A 19 -16.39 -12.95 33.45
CA LEU A 19 -15.22 -12.48 34.18
C LEU A 19 -15.66 -11.87 35.51
N HIS A 20 -15.16 -12.43 36.61
CA HIS A 20 -15.43 -11.91 37.95
C HIS A 20 -14.44 -10.79 38.28
N ILE A 21 -14.93 -9.55 38.39
CA ILE A 21 -14.10 -8.40 38.73
C ILE A 21 -13.94 -8.36 40.26
N PRO A 22 -12.70 -8.22 40.79
CA PRO A 22 -12.48 -8.14 42.22
C PRO A 22 -13.20 -6.93 42.85
N ARG A 23 -13.75 -7.16 44.04
CA ARG A 23 -14.67 -6.26 44.75
C ARG A 23 -14.08 -4.86 44.95
N GLN A 24 -14.74 -3.83 44.44
CA GLN A 24 -14.44 -2.44 44.78
C GLN A 24 -15.07 -2.11 46.15
N ARG A 25 -14.24 -1.75 47.13
CA ARG A 25 -14.62 -1.49 48.53
C ARG A 25 -15.64 -0.33 48.59
N GLY A 26 -16.90 -0.64 48.91
CA GLY A 26 -17.95 0.36 49.18
C GLY A 26 -19.29 0.14 48.49
N ARG A 27 -19.42 -0.78 47.52
CA ARG A 27 -20.67 -1.00 46.78
C ARG A 27 -21.29 -2.37 47.12
N ARG A 28 -22.49 -2.37 47.72
CA ARG A 28 -23.28 -3.59 48.00
C ARG A 28 -24.02 -4.01 46.72
N GLY A 29 -23.37 -4.79 45.87
CA GLY A 29 -23.98 -5.45 44.72
C GLY A 29 -22.94 -6.23 43.92
N GLU A 30 -23.22 -7.50 43.58
CA GLU A 30 -22.37 -8.30 42.68
C GLU A 30 -22.42 -7.69 41.28
N GLN A 31 -21.28 -7.20 40.81
CA GLN A 31 -21.16 -6.59 39.48
C GLN A 31 -20.70 -7.66 38.49
N VAL A 32 -21.66 -8.32 37.85
CA VAL A 32 -21.42 -9.32 36.80
C VAL A 32 -21.43 -8.60 35.46
N VAL A 33 -20.25 -8.44 34.84
CA VAL A 33 -20.14 -7.91 33.48
C VAL A 33 -20.27 -9.09 32.51
N ILE A 34 -21.40 -9.14 31.78
CA ILE A 34 -21.57 -10.10 30.69
C ILE A 34 -20.85 -9.52 29.47
N VAL A 35 -19.63 -10.00 29.22
CA VAL A 35 -18.94 -9.74 27.96
C VAL A 35 -19.60 -10.63 26.91
N VAL A 36 -20.57 -10.09 26.19
CA VAL A 36 -21.06 -10.72 24.96
C VAL A 36 -19.94 -10.59 23.94
N PRO A 37 -19.29 -11.67 23.51
CA PRO A 37 -18.36 -11.58 22.40
C PRO A 37 -19.17 -11.15 21.17
N GLU A 38 -19.01 -9.90 20.74
CA GLU A 38 -19.40 -9.50 19.40
C GLU A 38 -18.71 -10.47 18.45
N ARG A 39 -19.48 -11.38 17.83
CA ARG A 39 -18.93 -12.24 16.78
C ARG A 39 -18.53 -11.29 15.65
N PRO A 40 -17.22 -11.12 15.36
CA PRO A 40 -16.83 -10.27 14.27
C PRO A 40 -17.45 -10.84 13.01
N THR A 41 -18.18 -10.00 12.27
CA THR A 41 -18.74 -10.41 10.99
C THR A 41 -17.61 -10.92 10.10
N LEU A 42 -17.90 -11.92 9.25
CA LEU A 42 -16.92 -12.42 8.27
C LEU A 42 -16.33 -11.28 7.44
N THR A 43 -17.14 -10.27 7.13
CA THR A 43 -16.72 -9.04 6.45
C THR A 43 -15.66 -8.26 7.24
N ARG A 44 -15.81 -8.12 8.57
CA ARG A 44 -14.82 -7.43 9.43
C ARG A 44 -13.51 -8.20 9.53
N LEU A 45 -13.58 -9.53 9.57
CA LEU A 45 -12.39 -10.39 9.57
C LEU A 45 -11.66 -10.32 8.21
N LEU A 46 -12.39 -10.43 7.11
CA LEU A 46 -11.84 -10.32 5.76
C LEU A 46 -11.26 -8.94 5.51
N ALA A 47 -11.96 -7.86 5.90
CA ALA A 47 -11.46 -6.50 5.77
C ALA A 47 -10.19 -6.28 6.62
N GLY A 48 -10.15 -6.79 7.84
CA GLY A 48 -8.96 -6.73 8.70
C GLY A 48 -7.79 -7.56 8.16
N ALA A 49 -8.06 -8.72 7.56
CA ALA A 49 -7.05 -9.55 6.90
C ALA A 49 -6.51 -8.86 5.65
N ALA A 50 -7.39 -8.37 4.78
CA ALA A 50 -7.04 -7.64 3.57
C ALA A 50 -6.26 -6.35 3.88
N GLY A 51 -6.71 -5.56 4.85
CA GLY A 51 -6.02 -4.35 5.28
C GLY A 51 -4.62 -4.62 5.81
N ARG A 52 -4.44 -5.70 6.60
CA ARG A 52 -3.11 -6.12 7.07
C ARG A 52 -2.24 -6.65 5.95
N ALA A 53 -2.79 -7.43 5.02
CA ALA A 53 -2.07 -7.93 3.85
C ALA A 53 -1.61 -6.76 2.96
N LEU A 54 -2.50 -5.82 2.68
CA LEU A 54 -2.20 -4.59 1.94
C LEU A 54 -1.15 -3.75 2.66
N TRP A 55 -1.26 -3.59 3.98
CA TRP A 55 -0.28 -2.85 4.77
C TRP A 55 1.10 -3.52 4.70
N ARG A 56 1.18 -4.85 4.81
CA ARG A 56 2.44 -5.60 4.66
C ARG A 56 3.02 -5.45 3.25
N ALA A 57 2.16 -5.48 2.23
CA ALA A 57 2.55 -5.37 0.82
C ALA A 57 2.72 -3.91 0.33
N ARG A 58 2.49 -2.89 1.17
CA ARG A 58 2.48 -1.47 0.74
C ARG A 58 3.75 -1.04 0.01
N ARG A 59 4.91 -1.56 0.43
CA ARG A 59 6.20 -1.24 -0.18
C ARG A 59 6.44 -2.00 -1.48
N THR A 60 5.92 -3.20 -1.63
CA THR A 60 6.06 -4.00 -2.86
C THR A 60 5.06 -3.58 -3.94
N LEU A 61 3.92 -3.02 -3.52
CA LEU A 61 2.86 -2.51 -4.41
C LEU A 61 3.04 -1.04 -4.79
N ALA A 62 4.15 -0.39 -4.40
CA ALA A 62 4.35 1.02 -4.70
C ALA A 62 4.31 1.34 -6.21
N PRO A 63 4.99 0.59 -7.11
CA PRO A 63 4.92 0.88 -8.54
C PRO A 63 3.53 0.65 -9.13
N THR A 64 2.86 -0.42 -8.70
CA THR A 64 1.48 -0.71 -9.13
C THR A 64 0.50 0.36 -8.66
N ALA A 65 0.62 0.82 -7.42
CA ALA A 65 -0.23 1.88 -6.89
C ALA A 65 -0.02 3.18 -7.67
N LEU A 66 1.24 3.57 -7.90
CA LEU A 66 1.57 4.75 -8.71
C LEU A 66 1.01 4.66 -10.12
N ALA A 67 1.21 3.53 -10.81
CA ALA A 67 0.72 3.34 -12.17
C ALA A 67 -0.81 3.38 -12.25
N LEU A 68 -1.52 2.79 -11.29
CA LEU A 68 -2.98 2.83 -11.22
C LEU A 68 -3.48 4.24 -10.90
N THR A 69 -2.79 5.01 -10.07
CA THR A 69 -3.15 6.42 -9.82
C THR A 69 -2.82 7.35 -10.99
N ALA A 70 -1.86 6.98 -11.84
CA ALA A 70 -1.49 7.78 -13.01
C ALA A 70 -2.60 7.82 -14.08
N LEU A 71 -3.41 6.76 -14.21
CA LEU A 71 -4.54 6.71 -15.14
C LEU A 71 -5.64 7.74 -14.84
N PRO A 72 -6.25 7.80 -13.64
CA PRO A 72 -7.26 8.81 -13.32
C PRO A 72 -6.65 10.22 -13.29
N LEU A 73 -5.39 10.37 -12.88
CA LEU A 73 -4.69 11.65 -12.96
C LEU A 73 -4.57 12.14 -14.41
N ALA A 74 -4.13 11.28 -15.32
CA ALA A 74 -4.03 11.61 -16.74
C ALA A 74 -5.40 11.91 -17.36
N GLY A 75 -6.43 11.13 -17.00
CA GLY A 75 -7.80 11.39 -17.42
C GLY A 75 -8.32 12.75 -16.91
N ALA A 76 -8.08 13.08 -15.65
CA ALA A 76 -8.45 14.37 -15.07
C ALA A 76 -7.71 15.53 -15.76
N LEU A 77 -6.40 15.38 -16.00
CA LEU A 77 -5.61 16.38 -16.72
C LEU A 77 -6.12 16.57 -18.15
N HIS A 78 -6.46 15.49 -18.85
CA HIS A 78 -7.03 15.56 -20.19
C HIS A 78 -8.36 16.29 -20.22
N LEU A 79 -9.27 15.98 -19.29
CA LEU A 79 -10.60 16.58 -19.21
C LEU A 79 -10.57 18.05 -18.79
N LEU A 80 -9.70 18.42 -17.84
CA LEU A 80 -9.66 19.77 -17.26
C LEU A 80 -8.77 20.72 -18.05
N ALA A 81 -7.66 20.21 -18.62
CA ALA A 81 -6.63 21.02 -19.24
C ALA A 81 -5.80 20.16 -20.20
N TRP A 82 -6.35 19.75 -21.33
CA TRP A 82 -5.60 19.00 -22.36
C TRP A 82 -4.29 19.72 -22.79
N TRP A 83 -4.26 21.05 -22.74
CA TRP A 83 -3.06 21.88 -22.98
C TRP A 83 -1.97 21.71 -21.91
N SER A 84 -2.28 21.11 -20.75
CA SER A 84 -1.30 20.81 -19.70
C SER A 84 -0.16 19.92 -20.22
N SER A 85 -0.42 19.13 -21.27
CA SER A 85 0.61 18.39 -22.00
C SER A 85 1.78 19.27 -22.46
N LEU A 86 1.51 20.50 -22.92
CA LEU A 86 2.54 21.46 -23.32
C LEU A 86 3.41 21.91 -22.13
N LEU A 87 2.79 22.11 -20.96
CA LEU A 87 3.48 22.49 -19.73
C LEU A 87 4.26 21.32 -19.11
N LEU A 88 3.78 20.10 -19.29
CA LEU A 88 4.42 18.88 -18.79
C LEU A 88 5.60 18.45 -19.66
N THR A 89 5.63 18.84 -20.93
CA THR A 89 6.72 18.51 -21.88
C THR A 89 8.11 18.90 -21.36
N PRO A 90 8.38 20.13 -20.88
CA PRO A 90 9.69 20.45 -20.30
C PRO A 90 9.98 19.64 -19.03
N LEU A 91 8.95 19.29 -18.26
CA LEU A 91 9.11 18.47 -17.06
C LEU A 91 9.52 17.03 -17.41
N ALA A 92 9.09 16.51 -18.57
CA ALA A 92 9.50 15.19 -19.04
C ALA A 92 11.01 15.08 -19.35
N LEU A 93 11.71 16.21 -19.52
CA LEU A 93 13.16 16.26 -19.68
C LEU A 93 13.91 16.23 -18.34
N ALA A 94 13.23 16.41 -17.21
CA ALA A 94 13.86 16.45 -15.89
C ALA A 94 14.74 15.21 -15.58
N PRO A 95 14.36 13.97 -15.94
CA PRO A 95 15.22 12.80 -15.71
C PRO A 95 16.52 12.83 -16.53
N LEU A 96 16.47 13.39 -17.75
CA LEU A 96 17.66 13.55 -18.61
C LEU A 96 18.60 14.62 -18.06
N VAL A 97 18.03 15.76 -17.61
CA VAL A 97 18.80 16.82 -16.94
C VAL A 97 19.43 16.29 -15.66
N TRP A 98 18.69 15.52 -14.86
CA TRP A 98 19.23 14.86 -13.67
C TRP A 98 20.40 13.93 -14.03
N LEU A 99 20.23 13.07 -15.03
CA LEU A 99 21.28 12.15 -15.48
C LEU A 99 22.55 12.92 -15.87
N TRP A 100 22.40 13.98 -16.66
CA TRP A 100 23.49 14.84 -17.09
C TRP A 100 24.20 15.51 -15.90
N VAL A 101 23.45 16.10 -14.96
CA VAL A 101 24.01 16.72 -13.76
C VAL A 101 24.74 15.69 -12.90
N VAL A 102 24.15 14.52 -12.69
CA VAL A 102 24.74 13.45 -11.86
C VAL A 102 25.99 12.86 -12.51
N GLN A 103 25.99 12.67 -13.83
CA GLN A 103 27.19 12.21 -14.56
C GLN A 103 28.32 13.24 -14.47
N ARG A 104 28.01 14.54 -14.55
CA ARG A 104 29.00 15.63 -14.40
C ARG A 104 29.54 15.73 -12.98
N ARG A 105 28.67 15.69 -11.97
CA ARG A 105 29.04 15.89 -10.55
C ARG A 105 29.64 14.64 -9.91
N ARG A 106 29.24 13.45 -10.35
CA ARG A 106 29.66 12.15 -9.81
C ARG A 106 29.90 11.16 -10.94
N PRO A 107 31.02 11.30 -11.68
CA PRO A 107 31.36 10.37 -12.74
C PRO A 107 31.45 8.95 -12.18
N ALA A 108 30.84 8.01 -12.89
CA ALA A 108 30.87 6.59 -12.56
C ALA A 108 31.27 5.82 -13.83
N LYS A 109 31.68 4.56 -13.67
CA LYS A 109 32.04 3.67 -14.79
C LYS A 109 31.25 2.36 -14.72
N GLY A 110 31.12 1.69 -15.86
CA GLY A 110 30.51 0.37 -15.98
C GLY A 110 29.03 0.34 -15.56
N SER A 111 28.67 -0.67 -14.75
CA SER A 111 27.29 -1.00 -14.37
C SER A 111 26.50 0.18 -13.76
N VAL A 112 27.15 1.06 -13.00
CA VAL A 112 26.49 2.21 -12.37
C VAL A 112 25.96 3.21 -13.41
N VAL A 113 26.68 3.42 -14.51
CA VAL A 113 26.23 4.30 -15.60
C VAL A 113 25.02 3.70 -16.29
N LEU A 114 25.08 2.39 -16.58
CA LEU A 114 23.97 1.67 -17.19
C LEU A 114 22.71 1.72 -16.31
N TRP A 115 22.88 1.56 -14.99
CA TRP A 115 21.78 1.68 -14.05
C TRP A 115 21.15 3.06 -14.03
N ARG A 116 21.97 4.12 -13.96
CA ARG A 116 21.48 5.51 -13.99
C ARG A 116 20.79 5.83 -15.30
N ALA A 117 21.33 5.36 -16.42
CA ALA A 117 20.74 5.55 -17.75
C ALA A 117 19.41 4.80 -17.86
N GLY A 118 19.33 3.55 -17.39
CA GLY A 118 18.10 2.77 -17.36
C GLY A 118 17.01 3.43 -16.50
N LEU A 119 17.36 3.93 -15.31
CA LEU A 119 16.43 4.68 -14.46
C LEU A 119 15.95 5.97 -15.12
N ALA A 120 16.86 6.74 -15.73
CA ALA A 120 16.50 7.96 -16.43
C ALA A 120 15.59 7.67 -17.64
N ALA A 121 15.87 6.60 -18.39
CA ALA A 121 15.06 6.17 -19.52
C ALA A 121 13.65 5.76 -19.08
N LEU A 122 13.50 4.95 -18.03
CA LEU A 122 12.20 4.57 -17.49
C LEU A 122 11.41 5.78 -16.98
N ALA A 123 12.07 6.69 -16.26
CA ALA A 123 11.44 7.91 -15.76
C ALA A 123 11.00 8.84 -16.90
N THR A 124 11.83 8.97 -17.95
CA THR A 124 11.51 9.76 -19.14
C THR A 124 10.33 9.14 -19.88
N LEU A 125 10.32 7.82 -20.08
CA LEU A 125 9.24 7.09 -20.74
C LEU A 125 7.91 7.27 -19.98
N ALA A 126 7.92 7.16 -18.66
CA ALA A 126 6.75 7.38 -17.83
C ALA A 126 6.24 8.84 -17.91
N ALA A 127 7.14 9.82 -17.93
CA ALA A 127 6.78 11.23 -18.05
C ALA A 127 6.22 11.56 -19.44
N VAL A 128 6.83 11.03 -20.50
CA VAL A 128 6.33 11.16 -21.89
C VAL A 128 4.95 10.51 -22.01
N TRP A 129 4.76 9.31 -21.46
CA TRP A 129 3.46 8.66 -21.42
C TRP A 129 2.41 9.55 -20.75
N LEU A 130 2.73 10.16 -19.61
CA LEU A 130 1.81 11.05 -18.90
C LEU A 130 1.46 12.30 -19.73
N CYS A 131 2.44 12.90 -20.41
CA CYS A 131 2.20 14.04 -21.30
C CYS A 131 1.26 13.67 -22.45
N LEU A 132 1.49 12.53 -23.10
CA LEU A 132 0.66 12.03 -24.19
C LEU A 132 -0.74 11.66 -23.69
N ALA A 133 -0.85 11.00 -22.54
CA ALA A 133 -2.11 10.64 -21.92
C ALA A 133 -2.94 11.87 -21.50
N ALA A 134 -2.29 12.94 -21.05
CA ALA A 134 -2.96 14.22 -20.77
C ALA A 134 -3.40 14.94 -22.06
N GLY A 135 -2.61 14.88 -23.14
CA GLY A 135 -2.95 15.54 -24.41
C GLY A 135 -4.04 14.81 -25.21
N PHE A 136 -3.92 13.49 -25.33
CA PHE A 136 -4.74 12.66 -26.22
C PHE A 136 -5.73 11.74 -25.50
N GLY A 137 -5.64 11.65 -24.17
CA GLY A 137 -6.42 10.74 -23.34
C GLY A 137 -5.64 9.45 -23.00
N PRO A 138 -5.82 8.89 -21.78
CA PRO A 138 -5.03 7.76 -21.28
C PRO A 138 -5.30 6.43 -22.01
N LEU A 139 -6.43 6.32 -22.71
CA LEU A 139 -6.84 5.13 -23.44
C LEU A 139 -6.69 5.26 -24.96
N ALA A 140 -6.04 6.32 -25.44
CA ALA A 140 -5.89 6.56 -26.86
C ALA A 140 -4.81 5.66 -27.48
N GLY A 141 -5.17 4.94 -28.55
CA GLY A 141 -4.25 4.19 -29.39
C GLY A 141 -3.33 3.23 -28.60
N PRO A 142 -2.00 3.29 -28.79
CA PRO A 142 -1.06 2.37 -28.13
C PRO A 142 -0.70 2.76 -26.69
N LEU A 143 -1.27 3.84 -26.13
CA LEU A 143 -0.93 4.31 -24.77
C LEU A 143 -1.19 3.27 -23.66
N PRO A 144 -2.29 2.50 -23.66
CA PRO A 144 -2.49 1.44 -22.67
C PRO A 144 -1.39 0.38 -22.69
N LEU A 145 -0.92 0.02 -23.89
CA LEU A 145 0.16 -0.94 -24.06
C LEU A 145 1.50 -0.37 -23.53
N LEU A 146 1.82 0.87 -23.87
CA LEU A 146 3.01 1.55 -23.36
C LEU A 146 2.98 1.70 -21.83
N TRP A 147 1.82 2.02 -21.26
CA TRP A 147 1.60 2.04 -19.81
C TRP A 147 1.91 0.68 -19.19
N LEU A 148 1.35 -0.39 -19.75
CA LEU A 148 1.52 -1.74 -19.23
C LEU A 148 2.98 -2.21 -19.32
N LEU A 149 3.65 -1.97 -20.44
CA LEU A 149 5.07 -2.29 -20.62
C LEU A 149 5.95 -1.52 -19.62
N THR A 150 5.67 -0.22 -19.43
CA THR A 150 6.40 0.61 -18.46
C THR A 150 6.15 0.12 -17.04
N LEU A 151 4.91 -0.23 -16.68
CA LEU A 151 4.57 -0.80 -15.38
C LEU A 151 5.31 -2.12 -15.15
N ILE A 152 5.30 -3.04 -16.12
CA ILE A 152 6.03 -4.32 -16.01
C ILE A 152 7.53 -4.06 -15.81
N ALA A 153 8.13 -3.16 -16.58
CA ALA A 153 9.55 -2.83 -16.47
C ALA A 153 9.90 -2.17 -15.12
N VAL A 154 9.07 -1.25 -14.63
CA VAL A 154 9.31 -0.64 -13.31
C VAL A 154 9.09 -1.64 -12.19
N GLN A 155 8.07 -2.50 -12.29
CA GLN A 155 7.80 -3.52 -11.29
C GLN A 155 8.91 -4.58 -11.23
N THR A 156 9.48 -4.99 -12.37
CA THR A 156 10.62 -5.92 -12.41
C THR A 156 11.85 -5.28 -11.76
N VAL A 157 12.17 -4.04 -12.13
CA VAL A 157 13.25 -3.27 -11.50
C VAL A 157 13.04 -3.13 -9.99
N TRP A 158 11.83 -2.78 -9.55
CA TRP A 158 11.48 -2.64 -8.14
C TRP A 158 11.58 -3.96 -7.38
N PHE A 159 11.22 -5.08 -8.01
CA PHE A 159 11.34 -6.40 -7.38
C PHE A 159 12.81 -6.79 -7.15
N PHE A 160 13.69 -6.52 -8.11
CA PHE A 160 15.11 -6.91 -8.00
C PHE A 160 15.96 -5.93 -7.20
N ALA A 161 15.67 -4.63 -7.28
CA ALA A 161 16.48 -3.56 -6.67
C ALA A 161 15.78 -2.84 -5.51
N GLY A 162 14.52 -3.14 -5.22
CA GLY A 162 13.74 -2.46 -4.19
C GLY A 162 14.12 -2.85 -2.76
N PRO A 163 13.52 -2.16 -1.77
CA PRO A 163 13.81 -2.40 -0.35
C PRO A 163 13.40 -3.81 0.04
N ARG A 164 14.37 -4.67 0.36
CA ARG A 164 14.08 -5.97 0.95
C ARG A 164 13.54 -5.77 2.37
N PRO A 165 12.46 -6.46 2.78
CA PRO A 165 12.07 -6.47 4.18
C PRO A 165 13.25 -6.99 5.00
N ALA A 166 13.61 -6.29 6.07
CA ALA A 166 14.67 -6.71 6.98
C ALA A 166 14.41 -8.17 7.37
N ARG A 167 15.36 -9.04 7.06
CA ARG A 167 15.31 -10.45 7.47
C ARG A 167 15.42 -10.40 8.99
N SER A 168 14.36 -10.78 9.71
CA SER A 168 14.43 -10.92 11.16
C SER A 168 15.47 -11.98 11.48
N GLU A 169 16.62 -11.55 11.99
CA GLU A 169 17.73 -12.40 12.44
C GLU A 169 17.40 -13.11 13.78
N GLU A 170 16.21 -13.69 13.90
CA GLU A 170 15.81 -14.46 15.08
C GLU A 170 15.62 -15.93 14.69
N SER A 171 16.75 -16.63 14.57
CA SER A 171 16.83 -18.07 14.84
C SER A 171 18.30 -18.50 14.98
N ILE A 172 18.88 -18.27 16.17
CA ILE A 172 19.94 -19.11 16.74
C ILE A 172 19.54 -19.37 18.19
#